data_AF-A0A6L4ZJV6-F1
#
_entry.id   AF-A0A6L4ZJV6-F1
#
_cell.length_a   1.000
_cell.length_b   1.000
_cell.length_c   1.000
_cell.angle_alpha   90.00
_cell.angle_beta   90.00
_cell.angle_gamma   90.00
#
_symmetry.space_group_name_H-M   'P 1'
#
loop_
_entity.id
_entity.type
_entity.pdbx_description
1 polymer ?
#
loop_
_entity_poly.entity_id
_entity_poly.type
_entity_poly.pdbx_seq_one_letter_code
_entity_poly.pdbx_strand_id
1 'polypeptide(L)' 'VKGIGRWTAEIFLIFSLNRPDVLPAGDLGLKRAVTIHYQLNDLATPKKLLEIGEKWRPYRSIASWYLWRSLNNKPAK' A
#
# COMPACT_ATOMS: atom_id res chain seq x y z
N VAL A 1 -12.23 1.25 -19.36
CA VAL A 1 -13.41 0.68 -18.66
C VAL A 1 -13.83 1.67 -17.59
N LYS A 2 -15.05 2.23 -17.66
CA LYS A 2 -15.53 3.17 -16.63
C LYS A 2 -15.56 2.48 -15.27
N GLY A 3 -15.11 3.16 -14.21
CA GLY A 3 -15.06 2.62 -12.84
C GLY A 3 -13.76 1.91 -12.45
N ILE A 4 -12.82 1.68 -13.38
CA ILE A 4 -11.50 1.09 -13.05
C ILE A 4 -10.45 2.20 -12.99
N GLY A 5 -10.04 2.54 -11.77
CA GLY A 5 -8.95 3.48 -11.52
C GLY A 5 -7.61 2.78 -11.34
N ARG A 6 -6.54 3.57 -11.23
CA ARG A 6 -5.17 3.07 -11.01
C ARG A 6 -5.08 2.17 -9.77
N TRP A 7 -5.65 2.59 -8.65
CA TRP A 7 -5.67 1.80 -7.43
C TRP A 7 -6.33 0.43 -7.65
N THR A 8 -7.48 0.37 -8.34
CA THR A 8 -8.16 -0.89 -8.65
C THR A 8 -7.28 -1.83 -9.47
N ALA A 9 -6.57 -1.30 -10.47
CA ALA A 9 -5.63 -2.09 -11.27
C ALA A 9 -4.44 -2.60 -10.43
N GLU A 10 -3.90 -1.78 -9.53
CA GLU A 10 -2.82 -2.17 -8.62
C GLU A 10 -3.26 -3.28 -7.65
N ILE A 11 -4.47 -3.20 -7.09
CA ILE A 11 -5.04 -4.25 -6.24
C ILE A 11 -5.24 -5.56 -7.03
N PHE A 12 -5.74 -5.48 -8.26
CA PHE A 12 -5.88 -6.65 -9.13
C PHE A 12 -4.52 -7.32 -9.44
N LEU A 13 -3.48 -6.52 -9.72
CA LEU A 13 -2.14 -7.04 -9.96
C LEU A 13 -1.58 -7.81 -8.76
N ILE A 14 -1.86 -7.35 -7.54
CA ILE A 14 -1.37 -7.97 -6.30
C ILE A 14 -2.12 -9.28 -6.01
N PHE A 15 -3.46 -9.25 -5.98
CA PHE A 15 -4.25 -10.37 -5.45
C PHE A 15 -4.72 -11.37 -6.50
N SER A 16 -4.86 -10.96 -7.75
CA SER A 16 -5.34 -11.83 -8.83
C SER A 16 -4.21 -12.32 -9.74
N LEU A 17 -3.17 -11.49 -9.94
CA LEU A 17 -2.03 -11.81 -10.80
C LEU A 17 -0.72 -12.07 -10.04
N ASN A 18 -0.74 -12.07 -8.71
CA ASN A 18 0.40 -12.38 -7.84
C ASN A 18 1.69 -11.62 -8.22
N ARG A 19 1.58 -10.36 -8.65
CA ARG A 19 2.75 -9.54 -8.96
C ARG A 19 3.43 -9.12 -7.65
N PRO A 20 4.71 -9.50 -7.40
CA PRO A 20 5.35 -9.28 -6.10
C PRO A 20 5.83 -7.83 -5.89
N ASP A 21 5.97 -7.06 -6.96
CA ASP A 21 6.61 -5.74 -6.94
C ASP A 21 5.68 -4.58 -7.34
N VAL A 22 4.48 -4.56 -6.76
CA VAL A 22 3.48 -3.49 -6.93
C VAL A 22 3.31 -2.72 -5.62
N LEU A 23 3.34 -1.39 -5.71
CA LEU A 23 3.15 -0.47 -4.58
C LEU A 23 1.96 0.46 -4.85
N PRO A 24 0.80 0.24 -4.21
CA PRO A 24 -0.38 1.06 -4.41
C PRO A 24 -0.27 2.38 -3.64
N ALA A 25 0.53 3.32 -4.15
CA ALA A 25 0.87 4.56 -3.46
C ALA A 25 -0.32 5.51 -3.22
N GLY A 26 -1.45 5.27 -3.89
CA GLY A 26 -2.71 5.97 -3.64
C GLY A 26 -3.48 5.50 -2.41
N ASP A 27 -3.19 4.29 -1.91
CA ASP A 27 -3.97 3.60 -0.88
C ASP A 27 -3.93 4.31 0.48
N LEU A 28 -5.12 4.61 1.03
CA LEU A 28 -5.23 5.33 2.30
C LEU A 28 -4.76 4.48 3.49
N GLY A 29 -5.04 3.18 3.48
CA GLY A 29 -4.58 2.26 4.52
C GLY A 29 -3.05 2.22 4.54
N LEU A 30 -2.43 2.05 3.38
CA LEU A 30 -0.98 1.98 3.27
C LEU A 30 -0.31 3.29 3.69
N LYS A 31 -0.85 4.45 3.29
CA LYS A 31 -0.37 5.75 3.77
C LYS A 31 -0.44 5.85 5.29
N ARG A 32 -1.55 5.45 5.91
CA ARG A 32 -1.70 5.45 7.38
C ARG A 32 -0.70 4.51 8.05
N ALA A 33 -0.55 3.28 7.55
CA ALA A 33 0.37 2.30 8.08
C ALA A 33 1.81 2.81 8.03
N VAL A 34 2.25 3.37 6.89
CA VAL A 34 3.58 3.96 6.76
C VAL A 34 3.75 5.14 7.70
N THR A 35 2.75 6.01 7.82
CA THR A 35 2.80 7.16 8.75
C THR A 35 3.08 6.71 10.19
N ILE A 36 2.37 5.67 10.65
CA ILE A 36 2.52 5.10 11.99
C ILE A 36 3.91 4.45 12.16
N HIS A 37 4.29 3.54 11.27
CA HIS A 37 5.51 2.73 11.42
C HIS A 37 6.81 3.49 11.13
N TYR A 38 6.75 4.51 10.28
CA TYR A 38 7.88 5.40 9.98
C TYR A 38 7.84 6.69 10.80
N GLN A 39 6.93 6.80 11.77
CA GLN A 39 6.82 7.92 12.72
C GLN A 39 6.80 9.29 12.00
N LEU A 40 6.01 9.39 10.94
CA LEU A 40 5.87 10.62 10.17
C LEU A 40 4.90 11.56 10.89
N ASN A 41 5.21 12.86 10.91
CA ASN A 41 4.36 13.88 11.53
C ASN A 41 3.02 14.05 10.80
N ASP A 42 3.03 13.90 9.47
CA ASP A 42 1.87 14.03 8.61
C ASP A 42 1.60 12.74 7.84
N LEU A 43 0.37 12.61 7.33
CA LEU A 43 -0.01 11.49 6.48
C LEU A 43 0.94 11.38 5.27
N ALA A 44 1.53 10.20 5.10
CA ALA A 44 2.47 9.94 4.01
C ALA A 44 1.88 10.32 2.64
N THR A 45 2.57 11.20 1.92
CA THR A 45 2.22 11.54 0.53
C THR A 45 2.53 10.37 -0.41
N PRO A 46 1.84 10.24 -1.56
CA PRO A 46 2.18 9.20 -2.54
C PRO A 46 3.65 9.22 -2.96
N LYS A 47 4.24 10.42 -3.11
CA LYS A 47 5.66 10.59 -3.43
C LYS A 47 6.54 10.00 -2.33
N LYS A 48 6.25 10.33 -1.06
CA LYS A 48 7.01 9.81 0.07
C LYS A 48 6.88 8.30 0.21
N LEU A 49 5.69 7.76 -0.07
CA LEU A 49 5.45 6.32 -0.07
C LEU A 49 6.29 5.61 -1.14
N LEU A 50 6.39 6.17 -2.34
CA LEU A 50 7.23 5.65 -3.42
C LEU A 50 8.71 5.67 -3.02
N GLU A 51 9.21 6.77 -2.44
CA GLU A 51 10.59 6.88 -1.95
C GLU A 51 10.93 5.81 -0.89
N ILE A 52 10.06 5.64 0.11
CA ILE A 52 10.23 4.62 1.15
C ILE A 52 10.16 3.22 0.53
N GLY A 53 9.22 3.03 -0.40
CA GLY A 53 8.93 1.77 -1.04
C GLY A 53 10.05 1.22 -1.92
N GLU A 54 10.98 2.05 -2.39
CA GLU A 54 12.16 1.58 -3.12
C GLU A 54 13.01 0.60 -2.28
N LYS A 55 13.03 0.75 -0.96
CA LYS A 55 13.73 -0.17 -0.05
C LYS A 55 13.09 -1.55 0.04
N TRP A 56 11.83 -1.70 -0.38
CA TRP A 56 11.10 -2.96 -0.29
C TRP A 56 11.19 -3.78 -1.57
N ARG A 57 11.86 -3.29 -2.62
CA ARG A 57 12.06 -4.06 -3.85
C ARG A 57 12.87 -5.33 -3.58
N PRO A 58 12.59 -6.42 -4.30
CA PRO A 58 11.55 -6.58 -5.35
C PRO A 58 10.18 -7.04 -4.80
N TYR A 59 9.89 -6.80 -3.52
CA TYR A 59 8.75 -7.37 -2.79
C TYR A 59 7.79 -6.32 -2.22
N ARG A 60 7.58 -5.23 -2.94
CA ARG A 60 6.72 -4.11 -2.49
C ARG A 60 5.28 -4.54 -2.18
N SER A 61 4.75 -5.56 -2.86
CA SER A 61 3.40 -6.07 -2.60
C SER A 61 3.32 -6.82 -1.27
N ILE A 62 4.37 -7.55 -0.90
CA ILE A 62 4.46 -8.24 0.39
C ILE A 62 4.58 -7.21 1.52
N ALA A 63 5.44 -6.20 1.36
CA ALA A 63 5.55 -5.10 2.33
C ALA A 63 4.20 -4.38 2.52
N SER A 64 3.49 -4.09 1.42
CA SER A 64 2.16 -3.48 1.48
C SER A 64 1.16 -4.34 2.24
N TRP A 65 1.20 -5.67 2.05
CA TRP A 65 0.36 -6.61 2.76
C TRP A 65 0.61 -6.62 4.28
N TYR A 66 1.87 -6.64 4.72
CA TYR A 66 2.21 -6.55 6.15
C TYR A 66 1.76 -5.21 6.76
N LEU A 67 1.94 -4.11 6.02
CA LEU A 67 1.50 -2.79 6.46
C LEU A 67 -0.02 -2.72 6.62
N TRP A 68 -0.81 -3.28 5.70
CA TRP A 68 -2.26 -3.37 5.88
C TRP A 68 -2.66 -4.19 7.11
N ARG A 69 -2.01 -5.34 7.34
CA ARG A 69 -2.25 -6.18 8.52
C ARG A 69 -1.95 -5.47 9.83
N SER A 70 -0.94 -4.60 9.84
CA SER A 70 -0.51 -3.88 11.03
C SER A 70 -1.54 -2.89 11.58
N LEU A 71 -2.50 -2.45 10.78
CA LEU A 71 -3.51 -1.46 11.19
C LEU A 71 -4.57 -2.02 12.14
N ASN A 72 -4.51 -3.31 12.52
CA ASN A 72 -5.49 -3.97 13.38
C ASN A 72 -6.95 -3.61 12.99
N ASN A 73 -7.24 -3.65 11.69
CA ASN A 73 -8.60 -3.46 11.16
C ASN A 73 -9.47 -4.64 11.64
N LYS A 74 -10.06 -4.49 12.83
CA LYS A 74 -11.15 -5.36 13.25
C LYS A 74 -12.26 -5.21 12.21
N PRO A 75 -12.76 -6.30 11.60
CA PRO A 75 -13.92 -6.19 10.74
C PRO A 75 -15.04 -5.52 11.55
N ALA A 76 -15.73 -4.55 10.94
CA ALA A 76 -16.95 -4.02 11.52
C ALA A 76 -17.90 -5.21 11.76
N LYS A 77 -18.38 -5.35 13.00
CA LYS A 77 -19.35 -6.39 13.35
C LYS A 77 -20.63 -6.22 12.56
#